data_AF-S7USR2-F1
#
_entry.id   AF-S7USR2-F1
#
_cell.length_a   1.000
_cell.length_b   1.000
_cell.length_c   1.000
_cell.angle_alpha   90.00
_cell.angle_beta   90.00
_cell.angle_gamma   90.00
#
_symmetry.space_group_name_H-M   'P 1'
#
loop_
_entity.id
_entity.type
_entity.pdbx_description
1 polymer ?
#
loop_
_entity_poly.entity_id
_entity_poly.type
_entity_poly.pdbx_seq_one_letter_code
_entity_poly.pdbx_strand_id
1 'polypeptide(L)'
;MDEGIIPLNHLYTIRRGEPAYDNIAGAVFPVSDDLIKIKGAGDTWACLYYDDVLKGCRIYGDRPVECRILKCWDTTAIEAMYRSDRLTRKDLIGGVPGLWDLVLDHQARCGYEEIGSLVAGIRQGEAASLERLRTMVRYDGSLRQLVVEKGLTGTRMTDFLFGRPMVDTLKPMGVNVRDLRRHQT
;
A
#
# COMPACT_ATOMS: atom_id res chain seq x y z
N MET A 1 2.07 2.28 -22.47
CA MET A 1 2.59 2.24 -21.10
C MET A 1 2.32 0.85 -20.56
N ASP A 2 3.30 -0.02 -20.75
CA ASP A 2 3.36 -1.43 -20.27
C ASP A 2 4.74 -1.98 -20.72
N GLU A 3 5.83 -1.44 -20.18
CA GLU A 3 7.17 -2.02 -20.40
C GLU A 3 7.57 -3.02 -19.30
N GLY A 4 6.72 -3.19 -18.28
CA GLY A 4 6.90 -4.15 -17.20
C GLY A 4 5.98 -5.36 -17.34
N ILE A 5 6.52 -6.55 -17.08
CA ILE A 5 5.79 -7.83 -17.24
C ILE A 5 4.65 -7.98 -16.21
N ILE A 6 4.73 -7.26 -15.09
CA ILE A 6 3.70 -7.25 -14.04
C ILE A 6 2.84 -5.98 -14.16
N PRO A 7 1.54 -6.09 -14.49
CA PRO A 7 0.65 -4.94 -14.59
C PRO A 7 0.51 -4.18 -13.27
N LEU A 8 0.40 -2.85 -13.32
CA LEU A 8 0.25 -2.02 -12.12
C LEU A 8 -0.99 -2.36 -11.29
N ASN A 9 -2.07 -2.82 -11.93
CA ASN A 9 -3.29 -3.24 -11.23
C ASN A 9 -3.14 -4.55 -10.42
N HIS A 10 -2.01 -5.27 -10.59
CA HIS A 10 -1.60 -6.43 -9.79
C HIS A 10 -0.68 -6.05 -8.62
N LEU A 11 -0.31 -4.78 -8.52
CA LEU A 11 0.56 -4.24 -7.49
C LEU A 11 -0.25 -3.38 -6.51
N TYR A 12 0.29 -3.22 -5.31
CA TYR A 12 -0.13 -2.21 -4.35
C TYR A 12 1.08 -1.59 -3.67
N THR A 13 0.87 -0.43 -3.07
CA THR A 13 1.93 0.29 -2.36
C THR A 13 1.70 0.25 -0.85
N ILE A 14 2.70 -0.16 -0.10
CA ILE A 14 2.84 0.16 1.32
C ILE A 14 3.54 1.52 1.36
N ARG A 15 2.82 2.57 1.75
CA ARG A 15 3.32 3.94 1.56
C ARG A 15 4.36 4.31 2.60
N ARG A 16 5.26 5.23 2.28
CA ARG A 16 6.16 5.85 3.27
C ARG A 16 5.43 6.20 4.57
N GLY A 17 5.98 5.75 5.69
CA GLY A 17 5.46 5.91 7.05
C GLY A 17 4.41 4.88 7.46
N GLU A 18 3.88 4.06 6.55
CA GLU A 18 2.92 3.00 6.88
C GLU A 18 3.57 1.98 7.83
N PRO A 19 2.93 1.62 8.94
CA PRO A 19 3.42 0.52 9.78
C PRO A 19 3.39 -0.80 9.00
N ALA A 20 4.55 -1.42 8.82
CA ALA A 20 4.68 -2.73 8.20
C ALA A 20 5.60 -3.63 9.03
N TYR A 21 5.34 -4.94 8.96
CA TYR A 21 6.19 -5.93 9.61
C TYR A 21 7.48 -6.10 8.79
N ASP A 22 8.63 -5.80 9.42
CA ASP A 22 9.96 -6.04 8.87
C ASP A 22 10.38 -7.48 9.24
N ASN A 23 10.52 -8.35 8.23
CA ASN A 23 10.86 -9.75 8.44
C ASN A 23 12.29 -9.97 8.97
N ILE A 24 13.20 -9.02 8.76
CA ILE A 24 14.58 -9.10 9.25
C ILE A 24 14.63 -8.65 10.70
N ALA A 25 13.98 -7.53 11.01
CA ALA A 25 13.95 -7.00 12.38
C ALA A 25 12.95 -7.74 13.30
N GLY A 26 12.03 -8.51 12.72
CA GLY A 26 11.01 -9.27 13.47
C GLY A 26 9.96 -8.41 14.16
N ALA A 27 9.78 -7.16 13.73
CA ALA A 27 8.92 -6.17 14.39
C ALA A 27 8.24 -5.22 13.39
N VAL A 28 7.22 -4.51 13.86
CA VAL A 28 6.48 -3.53 13.05
C VAL A 28 7.15 -2.17 13.16
N PHE A 29 7.53 -1.59 12.02
CA PHE A 29 8.08 -0.25 11.93
C PHE A 29 7.38 0.57 10.83
N PRO A 30 7.34 1.91 10.95
CA PRO A 30 7.03 2.77 9.83
C PRO A 30 8.04 2.54 8.71
N VAL A 31 7.57 2.26 7.50
CA VAL A 31 8.48 2.08 6.35
C VAL A 31 9.12 3.42 5.97
N SER A 32 10.43 3.42 5.71
CA SER A 32 11.19 4.64 5.39
C SER A 32 10.88 5.21 4.00
N ASP A 33 10.40 4.36 3.09
CA ASP A 33 9.99 4.72 1.73
C ASP A 33 8.87 3.78 1.27
N ASP A 34 8.30 4.05 0.10
CA ASP A 34 7.29 3.21 -0.53
C ASP A 34 7.82 1.79 -0.80
N LEU A 35 7.00 0.79 -0.47
CA LEU A 35 7.24 -0.61 -0.86
C LEU A 35 6.19 -1.04 -1.88
N ILE A 36 6.65 -1.42 -3.07
CA ILE A 36 5.78 -1.98 -4.11
C ILE A 36 5.67 -3.48 -3.89
N LYS A 37 4.44 -3.98 -3.75
CA LYS A 37 4.18 -5.39 -3.48
C LYS A 37 3.15 -5.96 -4.45
N ILE A 38 3.37 -7.21 -4.86
CA ILE A 38 2.38 -7.99 -5.61
C ILE A 38 1.19 -8.29 -4.69
N LYS A 39 -0.01 -8.06 -5.19
CA LYS A 39 -1.26 -8.33 -4.47
C LYS A 39 -1.42 -9.81 -4.11
N GLY A 40 -2.19 -10.05 -3.07
CA GLY A 40 -2.68 -11.39 -2.75
C GLY A 40 -3.82 -11.82 -3.68
N ALA A 41 -4.11 -13.12 -3.73
CA ALA A 41 -5.28 -13.66 -4.38
C ALA A 41 -6.51 -13.50 -3.47
N GLY A 42 -7.46 -12.66 -3.89
CA GLY A 42 -8.62 -12.30 -3.07
C GLY A 42 -8.21 -11.65 -1.75
N ASP A 43 -8.79 -12.13 -0.64
CA ASP A 43 -8.47 -11.67 0.72
C ASP A 43 -7.33 -12.48 1.38
N THR A 44 -6.66 -13.34 0.61
CA THR A 44 -5.56 -14.17 1.13
C THR A 44 -4.21 -13.50 0.96
N TRP A 45 -3.23 -13.93 1.75
CA TRP A 45 -1.84 -13.49 1.61
C TRP A 45 -1.10 -14.22 0.47
N ALA A 46 -1.70 -15.25 -0.12
CA ALA A 46 -1.09 -16.02 -1.21
C ALA A 46 -0.89 -15.12 -2.44
N CYS A 47 0.31 -15.15 -3.02
CA CYS A 47 0.66 -14.33 -4.19
C CYS A 47 -0.37 -14.49 -5.32
N LEU A 48 -0.76 -13.39 -5.96
CA LEU A 48 -1.69 -13.38 -7.10
C LEU A 48 -1.26 -14.31 -8.26
N TYR A 49 0.03 -14.57 -8.40
CA TYR A 49 0.58 -15.45 -9.43
C TYR A 49 0.83 -16.89 -8.98
N TYR A 50 0.60 -17.23 -7.71
CA TYR A 50 0.64 -18.61 -7.25
C TYR A 50 -0.53 -19.39 -7.85
N ASP A 51 -0.22 -20.57 -8.37
CA ASP A 51 -1.18 -21.52 -8.88
C ASP A 51 -1.15 -22.77 -7.99
N ASP A 52 -2.29 -23.05 -7.35
CA ASP A 52 -2.38 -24.16 -6.41
C ASP A 52 -2.43 -25.53 -7.09
N VAL A 53 -2.84 -25.60 -8.36
CA VAL A 53 -2.86 -26.85 -9.13
C VAL A 53 -1.44 -27.20 -9.59
N LEU A 54 -0.72 -26.21 -10.11
CA LEU A 54 0.67 -26.37 -10.56
C LEU A 54 1.68 -26.38 -9.40
N LYS A 55 1.24 -26.01 -8.19
CA LYS A 55 2.11 -25.75 -7.02
C LYS A 55 3.28 -24.85 -7.39
N GLY A 56 3.01 -23.79 -8.15
CA GLY A 56 4.03 -23.00 -8.83
C GLY A 56 3.61 -21.58 -9.16
N CYS A 57 4.54 -20.79 -9.69
CA CYS A 57 4.29 -19.42 -10.12
C CYS A 57 3.91 -19.40 -11.61
N ARG A 58 2.78 -18.77 -11.96
CA ARG A 58 2.32 -18.64 -13.36
C ARG A 58 3.23 -17.77 -14.23
N ILE A 59 4.00 -16.88 -13.60
CA ILE A 59 5.00 -16.03 -14.27
C ILE A 59 6.42 -16.48 -13.88
N TYR A 60 6.67 -17.78 -13.77
CA TYR A 60 7.93 -18.29 -13.21
C TYR A 60 9.16 -17.66 -13.89
N GLY A 61 9.21 -17.56 -15.22
CA GLY A 61 10.33 -16.91 -15.94
C GLY A 61 10.50 -15.43 -15.58
N ASP A 62 9.39 -14.73 -15.41
CA ASP A 62 9.32 -13.27 -15.25
C ASP A 62 9.16 -12.81 -13.79
N ARG A 63 9.31 -13.74 -12.85
CA ARG A 63 9.18 -13.44 -11.42
C ARG A 63 10.19 -12.37 -10.98
N PRO A 64 9.85 -11.49 -10.03
CA PRO A 64 10.76 -10.47 -9.51
C PRO A 64 12.07 -11.08 -8.99
N VAL A 65 13.13 -10.27 -8.97
CA VAL A 65 14.45 -10.71 -8.49
C VAL A 65 14.39 -11.23 -7.05
N GLU A 66 13.58 -10.62 -6.18
CA GLU A 66 13.29 -11.09 -4.83
C GLU A 66 12.79 -12.54 -4.83
N CYS A 67 11.86 -12.88 -5.73
CA CYS A 67 11.32 -14.22 -5.86
C CYS A 67 12.32 -15.22 -6.49
N ARG A 68 13.33 -14.75 -7.23
CA ARG A 68 14.38 -15.61 -7.79
C ARG A 68 15.43 -16.00 -6.75
N ILE A 69 15.74 -15.08 -5.83
CA ILE A 69 16.79 -15.28 -4.83
C ILE A 69 16.28 -15.84 -3.49
N LEU A 70 14.99 -15.71 -3.20
CA LEU A 70 14.38 -16.25 -1.99
C LEU A 70 14.51 -17.79 -1.95
N LYS A 71 15.22 -18.30 -0.93
CA LYS A 71 15.36 -19.74 -0.65
C LYS A 71 14.84 -20.04 0.75
N CYS A 72 14.08 -21.12 0.91
CA CYS A 72 13.49 -21.49 2.20
C CYS A 72 14.53 -21.93 3.24
N TRP A 73 15.72 -22.36 2.80
CA TRP A 73 16.78 -22.89 3.67
C TRP A 73 17.93 -21.91 3.91
N ASP A 74 17.95 -20.75 3.23
CA ASP A 74 19.02 -19.75 3.34
C ASP A 74 18.51 -18.38 2.86
N THR A 75 18.30 -17.47 3.81
CA THR A 75 17.78 -16.12 3.54
C THR A 75 18.88 -15.08 3.27
N THR A 76 20.17 -15.44 3.35
CA THR A 76 21.30 -14.52 3.27
C THR A 76 21.23 -13.61 2.03
N ALA A 77 20.92 -14.17 0.87
CA ALA A 77 20.87 -13.42 -0.39
C ALA A 77 19.72 -12.41 -0.45
N ILE A 78 18.53 -12.77 0.03
CA ILE A 78 17.37 -11.87 0.04
C ILE A 78 17.53 -10.77 1.10
N GLU A 79 18.15 -11.10 2.25
CA GLU A 79 18.45 -10.13 3.29
C GLU A 79 19.47 -9.08 2.84
N ALA A 80 20.51 -9.49 2.12
CA ALA A 80 21.52 -8.59 1.55
C ALA A 80 20.91 -7.57 0.56
N MET A 81 19.89 -7.97 -0.19
CA MET A 81 19.19 -7.10 -1.14
C MET A 81 18.07 -6.29 -0.49
N TYR A 82 17.63 -6.66 0.73
CA TYR A 82 16.38 -6.19 1.31
C TYR A 82 16.21 -4.67 1.31
N ARG A 83 17.28 -3.89 1.51
CA ARG A 83 17.23 -2.42 1.59
C ARG A 83 17.85 -1.69 0.40
N SER A 84 18.24 -2.41 -0.65
CA SER A 84 18.97 -1.85 -1.79
C SER A 84 18.08 -1.81 -3.02
N ASP A 85 18.26 -0.78 -3.86
CA ASP A 85 17.68 -0.66 -5.21
C ASP A 85 16.16 -0.96 -5.31
N ARG A 86 15.40 -0.54 -4.29
CA ARG A 86 13.95 -0.73 -4.26
C ARG A 86 13.27 0.13 -5.31
N LEU A 87 12.38 -0.50 -6.07
CA LEU A 87 11.51 0.19 -7.01
C LEU A 87 10.51 1.07 -6.25
N THR A 88 10.39 2.33 -6.66
CA THR A 88 9.40 3.28 -6.13
C THR A 88 8.21 3.43 -7.09
N ARG A 89 7.10 4.00 -6.61
CA ARG A 89 6.00 4.42 -7.50
C ARG A 89 6.50 5.40 -8.57
N LYS A 90 7.40 6.31 -8.19
CA LYS A 90 7.92 7.34 -9.09
C LYS A 90 8.69 6.74 -10.27
N ASP A 91 9.43 5.66 -10.05
CA ASP A 91 10.15 4.96 -11.13
C ASP A 91 9.19 4.36 -12.17
N LEU A 92 7.99 3.95 -11.72
CA LEU A 92 6.98 3.31 -12.56
C LEU A 92 6.03 4.29 -13.26
N ILE A 93 5.69 5.40 -12.61
CA ILE A 93 4.66 6.33 -13.11
C ILE A 93 5.11 7.80 -13.20
N GLY A 94 6.35 8.12 -12.86
CA GLY A 94 6.85 9.50 -12.85
C GLY A 94 6.82 10.19 -14.21
N GLY A 95 6.87 9.41 -15.30
CA GLY A 95 6.73 9.91 -16.67
C GLY A 95 5.28 10.07 -17.15
N VAL A 96 4.28 9.71 -16.33
CA VAL A 96 2.86 9.82 -16.68
C VAL A 96 2.33 11.18 -16.22
N PRO A 97 1.93 12.10 -17.13
CA PRO A 97 1.46 13.43 -16.75
C PRO A 97 0.34 13.39 -15.72
N GLY A 98 0.48 14.16 -14.63
CA GLY A 98 -0.53 14.32 -13.58
C GLY A 98 -0.68 13.16 -12.61
N LEU A 99 -0.23 11.94 -12.96
CA LEU A 99 -0.43 10.77 -12.10
C LEU A 99 0.45 10.81 -10.85
N TRP A 100 1.70 11.26 -11.00
CA TRP A 100 2.60 11.46 -9.87
C TRP A 100 2.14 12.61 -8.96
N ASP A 101 1.56 13.67 -9.52
CA ASP A 101 1.03 14.80 -8.74
C ASP A 101 -0.15 14.36 -7.86
N LEU A 102 -1.03 13.49 -8.36
CA LEU A 102 -2.10 12.88 -7.56
C LEU A 102 -1.54 12.07 -6.38
N VAL A 103 -0.45 11.34 -6.61
CA VAL A 103 0.23 10.58 -5.55
C VAL A 103 0.79 11.52 -4.48
N LEU A 104 1.40 12.63 -4.88
CA LEU A 104 1.94 13.63 -3.96
C LEU A 104 0.84 14.33 -3.16
N ASP A 105 -0.26 14.76 -3.79
CA ASP A 105 -1.41 15.38 -3.10
C ASP A 105 -2.05 14.42 -2.10
N HIS A 106 -2.23 13.16 -2.48
CA HIS A 106 -2.72 12.12 -1.57
C HIS A 106 -1.76 11.89 -0.40
N GLN A 107 -0.46 11.78 -0.65
CA GLN A 107 0.53 11.60 0.41
C GLN A 107 0.57 12.78 1.38
N ALA A 108 0.39 14.01 0.89
CA ALA A 108 0.37 15.21 1.72
C ALA A 108 -0.85 15.27 2.64
N ARG A 109 -2.01 14.76 2.20
CA ARG A 109 -3.28 14.80 2.94
C ARG A 109 -3.58 13.53 3.74
N CYS A 110 -2.98 12.41 3.38
CA CYS A 110 -3.22 11.10 3.95
C CYS A 110 -1.91 10.42 4.41
N GLY A 111 -0.90 11.22 4.78
CA GLY A 111 0.41 10.74 5.21
C GLY A 111 0.36 10.05 6.56
N TYR A 112 1.13 8.98 6.73
CA TYR A 112 1.09 8.16 7.95
C TYR A 112 1.67 8.83 9.20
N GLU A 113 2.48 9.87 9.04
CA GLU A 113 2.98 10.67 10.17
C GLU A 113 1.83 11.44 10.86
N GLU A 114 1.00 12.14 10.08
CA GLU A 114 -0.21 12.81 10.60
C GLU A 114 -1.20 11.78 11.14
N ILE A 115 -1.43 10.68 10.41
CA ILE A 115 -2.30 9.58 10.88
C ILE A 115 -1.82 9.05 12.23
N GLY A 116 -0.52 8.79 12.40
CA GLY A 116 0.06 8.29 13.65
C GLY A 116 -0.20 9.24 14.82
N SER A 117 0.01 10.54 14.59
CA SER A 117 -0.26 11.59 15.59
C SER A 117 -1.74 11.64 15.98
N LEU A 118 -2.64 11.59 15.00
CA LEU A 118 -4.09 11.58 15.24
C LEU A 118 -4.55 10.33 15.99
N VAL A 119 -4.01 9.16 15.65
CA VAL A 119 -4.30 7.92 16.37
C VAL A 119 -3.83 8.00 17.83
N ALA A 120 -2.67 8.62 18.09
CA ALA A 120 -2.19 8.85 19.45
C ALA A 120 -3.12 9.80 20.23
N GLY A 121 -3.61 10.88 19.60
CA GLY A 121 -4.59 11.80 20.19
C GLY A 121 -5.93 11.14 20.48
N ILE A 122 -6.43 10.29 19.56
CA ILE A 122 -7.68 9.52 19.77
C ILE A 122 -7.57 8.61 21.00
N ARG A 123 -6.41 7.96 21.21
CA ARG A 123 -6.16 7.14 22.40
C ARG A 123 -6.16 7.94 23.70
N GLN A 124 -5.88 9.24 23.61
CA GLN A 124 -5.95 10.20 24.72
C GLN A 124 -7.34 10.84 24.87
N GLY A 125 -8.32 10.47 24.02
CA GLY A 125 -9.68 10.98 24.08
C GLY A 125 -9.92 12.29 23.32
N GLU A 126 -8.99 12.71 22.45
CA GLU A 126 -9.12 13.96 21.69
C GLU A 126 -10.15 13.85 20.57
N ALA A 127 -11.32 14.47 20.76
CA ALA A 127 -12.39 14.48 19.75
C ALA A 127 -11.97 15.14 18.42
N ALA A 128 -11.13 16.18 18.48
CA ALA A 128 -10.61 16.86 17.29
C ALA A 128 -9.76 15.92 16.41
N SER A 129 -8.96 15.06 17.04
CA SER A 129 -8.14 14.06 16.35
C SER A 129 -8.99 13.02 15.61
N LEU A 130 -10.12 12.60 16.21
CA LEU A 130 -11.09 11.73 15.56
C LEU A 130 -11.75 12.38 14.33
N GLU A 131 -12.19 13.63 14.45
CA GLU A 131 -12.87 14.33 13.34
C GLU A 131 -11.92 14.64 12.18
N ARG A 132 -10.67 14.98 12.50
CA ARG A 132 -9.62 15.15 11.49
C ARG A 132 -9.36 13.83 10.75
N LEU A 133 -9.25 12.72 11.48
CA LEU A 133 -9.05 11.40 10.89
C LEU A 133 -10.22 10.99 10.00
N ARG A 134 -11.48 11.27 10.40
CA ARG A 134 -12.66 11.07 9.55
C ARG A 134 -12.59 11.86 8.24
N THR A 135 -12.16 13.11 8.32
CA THR A 135 -12.00 13.95 7.12
C THR A 135 -10.99 13.35 6.14
N MET A 136 -9.85 12.86 6.64
CA MET A 136 -8.84 12.18 5.81
C MET A 136 -9.39 10.92 5.15
N VAL A 137 -10.15 10.10 5.89
CA VAL A 137 -10.77 8.87 5.37
C VAL A 137 -11.81 9.17 4.29
N ARG A 138 -12.63 10.21 4.47
CA ARG A 138 -13.58 10.67 3.44
C ARG A 138 -12.84 11.15 2.20
N TYR A 139 -11.76 11.91 2.37
CA TYR A 139 -10.95 12.38 1.25
C TYR A 139 -10.30 11.22 0.48
N ASP A 140 -9.70 10.23 1.16
CA ASP A 140 -9.12 9.02 0.53
C ASP A 140 -10.18 8.28 -0.32
N GLY A 141 -11.36 8.05 0.25
CA GLY A 141 -12.48 7.40 -0.45
C GLY A 141 -12.96 8.18 -1.68
N SER A 142 -13.22 9.48 -1.52
CA SER A 142 -13.70 10.34 -2.60
C SER A 142 -12.67 10.47 -3.73
N LEU A 143 -11.38 10.59 -3.41
CA LEU A 143 -10.31 10.65 -4.41
C LEU A 143 -10.27 9.36 -5.24
N ARG A 144 -10.29 8.20 -4.57
CA ARG A 144 -10.30 6.89 -5.24
C ARG A 144 -11.48 6.73 -6.18
N GLN A 145 -12.67 7.15 -5.75
CA GLN A 145 -13.87 7.12 -6.59
C GLN A 145 -13.71 8.04 -7.80
N LEU A 146 -13.27 9.28 -7.59
CA LEU A 146 -13.12 10.29 -8.64
C LEU A 146 -12.14 9.84 -9.73
N VAL A 147 -10.98 9.29 -9.37
CA VAL A 147 -9.98 8.87 -10.38
C VAL A 147 -10.47 7.70 -11.23
N VAL A 148 -11.34 6.84 -10.69
CA VAL A 148 -11.98 5.76 -11.43
C VAL A 148 -13.05 6.31 -12.36
N GLU A 149 -13.93 7.18 -11.85
CA GLU A 149 -15.00 7.81 -12.64
C GLU A 149 -14.48 8.65 -13.81
N LYS A 150 -13.33 9.34 -13.62
CA LYS A 150 -12.68 10.13 -14.67
C LYS A 150 -11.90 9.28 -15.67
N GLY A 151 -11.89 7.95 -15.54
CA GLY A 151 -11.18 7.04 -16.44
C GLY A 151 -9.66 7.20 -16.37
N LEU A 152 -9.13 7.86 -15.34
CA LEU A 152 -7.69 8.04 -15.15
C LEU A 152 -7.02 6.72 -14.79
N THR A 153 -7.74 5.85 -14.08
CA THR A 153 -7.29 4.48 -13.74
C THR A 153 -8.47 3.54 -13.46
N GLY A 154 -8.24 2.22 -13.51
CA GLY A 154 -9.21 1.23 -13.01
C GLY A 154 -9.16 1.07 -11.47
N THR A 155 -10.22 0.56 -10.84
CA THR A 155 -10.33 0.40 -9.37
C THR A 155 -9.11 -0.28 -8.75
N ARG A 156 -8.59 -1.33 -9.39
CA ARG A 156 -7.42 -2.08 -8.93
C ARG A 156 -6.09 -1.33 -9.03
N MET A 157 -6.00 -0.25 -9.80
CA MET A 157 -4.80 0.59 -9.85
C MET A 157 -4.73 1.60 -8.71
N THR A 158 -5.86 1.93 -8.07
CA THR A 158 -5.85 2.87 -6.94
C THR A 158 -5.04 2.35 -5.76
N ASP A 159 -4.93 1.02 -5.59
CA ASP A 159 -4.08 0.42 -4.56
C ASP A 159 -2.59 0.60 -4.85
N PHE A 160 -2.21 0.64 -6.12
CA PHE A 160 -0.85 1.00 -6.52
C PHE A 160 -0.61 2.48 -6.29
N LEU A 161 -1.53 3.35 -6.73
CA LEU A 161 -1.36 4.80 -6.61
C LEU A 161 -1.40 5.31 -5.18
N PHE A 162 -2.37 4.88 -4.38
CA PHE A 162 -2.70 5.47 -3.09
C PHE A 162 -2.50 4.50 -1.92
N GLY A 163 -1.94 3.32 -2.19
CA GLY A 163 -1.86 2.22 -1.24
C GLY A 163 -3.24 1.61 -0.95
N ARG A 164 -3.30 0.71 0.04
CA ARG A 164 -4.56 0.13 0.49
C ARG A 164 -5.53 1.22 1.01
N PRO A 165 -6.86 1.03 0.91
CA PRO A 165 -7.83 1.96 1.46
C PRO A 165 -7.51 2.32 2.91
N MET A 166 -7.61 3.60 3.27
CA MET A 166 -7.20 4.07 4.61
C MET A 166 -7.98 3.35 5.72
N VAL A 167 -9.25 3.02 5.49
CA VAL A 167 -10.07 2.23 6.42
C VAL A 167 -9.51 0.85 6.73
N ASP A 168 -8.74 0.26 5.82
CA ASP A 168 -8.12 -1.05 6.00
C ASP A 168 -6.78 -0.95 6.72
N THR A 169 -6.03 0.12 6.49
CA THR A 169 -4.73 0.34 7.14
C THR A 169 -4.85 0.88 8.57
N LEU A 170 -5.99 1.49 8.90
CA LEU A 170 -6.30 1.95 10.26
C LEU A 170 -6.67 0.81 11.24
N LYS A 171 -7.24 -0.29 10.74
CA LYS A 171 -7.59 -1.47 11.57
C LYS A 171 -6.40 -2.01 12.38
N PRO A 172 -5.23 -2.32 11.78
CA PRO A 172 -4.07 -2.79 12.53
C PRO A 172 -3.47 -1.72 13.47
N MET A 173 -3.84 -0.44 13.32
CA MET A 173 -3.45 0.64 14.22
C MET A 173 -4.38 0.76 15.45
N GLY A 174 -5.41 -0.08 15.53
CA GLY A 174 -6.37 -0.12 16.64
C GLY A 174 -7.53 0.86 16.51
N VAL A 175 -7.77 1.42 15.31
CA VAL A 175 -8.92 2.30 15.05
C VAL A 175 -10.10 1.48 14.53
N ASN A 176 -11.26 1.59 15.17
CA ASN A 176 -12.47 0.94 14.71
C ASN A 176 -13.13 1.75 13.59
N VAL A 177 -13.34 1.12 12.43
CA VAL A 177 -13.98 1.77 11.27
C VAL A 177 -15.39 2.27 11.58
N ARG A 178 -16.09 1.67 12.56
CA ARG A 178 -17.40 2.16 13.03
C ARG A 178 -17.31 3.57 13.61
N ASP A 179 -16.20 3.89 14.27
CA ASP A 179 -15.98 5.21 14.87
C ASP A 179 -15.79 6.29 13.80
N LEU A 180 -15.43 5.88 12.58
CA LEU A 180 -15.23 6.75 11.43
C LEU A 180 -16.53 7.05 10.66
N ARG A 181 -17.63 6.34 10.96
CA ARG A 181 -18.89 6.40 10.19
C ARG A 181 -19.96 7.36 10.72
N ARG A 182 -19.71 8.19 11.74
CA ARG A 182 -20.72 9.12 12.25
C ARG A 182 -20.66 10.48 11.52
N HIS A 183 -21.69 10.74 10.70
CA HIS A 183 -22.52 11.96 10.63
C HIS A 183 -23.49 11.86 9.43
N GLN A 184 -24.67 11.29 9.66
CA GLN A 184 -25.92 11.62 8.98
C GLN A 184 -27.07 11.41 9.98
N THR A 185 -27.37 12.46 10.72
CA THR A 185 -28.70 12.75 11.31
C THR A 185 -28.96 14.21 11.05
#